data_AF-A0AAC8V992-F1
#
_entry.id   AF-A0AAC8V992-F1
#
_cell.length_a   1.000
_cell.length_b   1.000
_cell.length_c   1.000
_cell.angle_alpha   90.00
_cell.angle_beta   90.00
_cell.angle_gamma   90.00
#
_symmetry.space_group_name_H-M   'P 1'
#
loop_
_entity.id
_entity.type
_entity.pdbx_description
1 polymer ?
#
loop_
_entity_poly.entity_id
_entity_poly.type
_entity_poly.pdbx_seq_one_letter_code
_entity_poly.pdbx_strand_id
1 'polypeptide(L)'
;MSQSTVACYIVRFTALPSDDAARTELRHALQHAGFATTVADADGIPHRLATDCYALTSVQEKSDVERLAQALGQQALGQMPQAEALLCDEYFTALRQARATARGHGHNA
;
A
#
# COMPACT_ATOMS: atom_id res chain seq x y z
N MET A 1 -25.29 3.01 16.66
CA MET A 1 -23.96 3.56 17.00
C MET A 1 -22.94 2.82 16.15
N SER A 2 -22.58 3.36 14.98
CA SER A 2 -21.59 2.70 14.11
C SER A 2 -20.21 2.97 14.71
N GLN A 3 -19.59 1.93 15.26
CA GLN A 3 -18.21 1.98 15.71
C GLN A 3 -17.33 2.04 14.45
N SER A 4 -17.11 3.24 13.93
CA SER A 4 -16.18 3.47 12.82
C SER A 4 -14.77 3.25 13.33
N THR A 5 -14.34 1.99 13.36
CA THR A 5 -12.96 1.62 13.70
C THR A 5 -12.07 2.12 12.57
N VAL A 6 -11.35 3.22 12.83
CA VAL A 6 -10.34 3.74 11.91
C VAL A 6 -9.25 2.67 11.77
N ALA A 7 -9.01 2.20 10.56
CA ALA A 7 -7.99 1.22 10.26
C ALA A 7 -6.97 1.78 9.25
N CYS A 8 -5.73 1.30 9.39
CA CYS A 8 -4.64 1.60 8.49
C CYS A 8 -4.54 0.47 7.46
N TYR A 9 -4.66 0.83 6.19
CA TYR A 9 -4.56 -0.09 5.06
C TYR A 9 -3.33 0.23 4.22
N ILE A 10 -2.59 -0.79 3.81
CA ILE A 10 -1.51 -0.71 2.82
C ILE A 10 -2.04 -1.24 1.50
N VAL A 11 -2.12 -0.38 0.51
CA VAL A 11 -2.50 -0.74 -0.85
C VAL A 11 -1.25 -0.95 -1.68
N ARG A 12 -1.10 -2.16 -2.21
CA ARG A 12 -0.07 -2.53 -3.17
C ARG A 12 -0.66 -2.53 -4.58
N PHE A 13 -0.01 -1.83 -5.49
CA PHE A 13 -0.35 -1.83 -6.90
C PHE A 13 0.51 -2.84 -7.66
N THR A 14 -0.14 -3.76 -8.35
CA THR A 14 0.52 -4.67 -9.30
C THR A 14 0.18 -4.26 -10.74
N ALA A 15 1.04 -4.61 -11.68
CA ALA A 15 0.89 -4.26 -13.10
C ALA A 15 0.85 -2.75 -13.41
N LEU A 16 1.65 -1.95 -12.69
CA LEU A 16 1.87 -0.56 -13.04
C LEU A 16 2.65 -0.44 -14.36
N PRO A 17 2.35 0.58 -15.19
CA PRO A 17 3.13 0.83 -16.39
C PRO A 17 4.58 1.18 -16.04
N SER A 18 5.51 0.81 -16.93
CA SER A 18 6.94 1.13 -16.80
C SER A 18 7.23 2.63 -16.98
N ASP A 19 6.24 3.41 -17.39
CA ASP A 19 6.35 4.84 -17.65
C ASP A 19 6.39 5.65 -16.34
N ASP A 20 7.47 6.40 -16.14
CA ASP A 20 7.71 7.14 -14.89
C ASP A 20 6.76 8.34 -14.73
N ALA A 21 6.34 8.96 -15.83
CA ALA A 21 5.38 10.05 -15.80
C ALA A 21 4.00 9.54 -15.36
N ALA A 22 3.54 8.43 -15.94
CA ALA A 22 2.28 7.79 -15.54
C ALA A 22 2.30 7.36 -14.05
N ARG A 23 3.42 6.81 -13.56
CA ARG A 23 3.59 6.48 -12.14
C ARG A 23 3.58 7.71 -11.24
N THR A 24 4.15 8.81 -11.71
CA THR A 24 4.15 10.09 -10.99
C THR A 24 2.74 10.67 -10.90
N GLU A 25 1.97 10.64 -11.99
CA GLU A 25 0.55 11.05 -12.00
C GLU A 25 -0.30 10.21 -11.04
N LEU A 26 -0.13 8.88 -11.07
CA LEU A 26 -0.79 7.99 -10.11
C LEU A 26 -0.45 8.40 -8.67
N ARG A 27 0.84 8.63 -8.39
CA ARG A 27 1.30 9.05 -7.07
C ARG A 27 0.62 10.35 -6.64
N HIS A 28 0.53 11.33 -7.53
CA HIS A 28 -0.14 12.60 -7.25
C HIS A 28 -1.63 12.44 -6.98
N ALA A 29 -2.33 11.58 -7.74
CA ALA A 29 -3.74 11.27 -7.52
C ALA A 29 -3.97 10.60 -6.16
N LEU A 30 -3.12 9.63 -5.80
CA LEU A 30 -3.16 8.94 -4.52
C LEU A 30 -2.88 9.90 -3.36
N GLN A 31 -1.86 10.74 -3.45
CA GLN A 31 -1.55 11.74 -2.42
C GLN A 31 -2.71 12.72 -2.20
N HIS A 32 -3.37 13.16 -3.28
CA HIS A 32 -4.57 14.00 -3.19
C HIS A 32 -5.73 13.30 -2.47
N ALA A 33 -5.88 11.99 -2.66
CA ALA A 33 -6.88 11.19 -1.95
C ALA A 33 -6.48 10.85 -0.50
N GLY A 34 -5.33 11.33 -0.02
CA GLY A 34 -4.86 11.12 1.35
C GLY A 34 -3.99 9.87 1.55
N PHE A 35 -3.55 9.23 0.45
CA PHE A 35 -2.60 8.13 0.55
C PHE A 35 -1.20 8.65 0.87
N ALA A 36 -0.52 7.99 1.80
CA ALA A 36 0.84 8.28 2.22
C ALA A 36 1.83 7.22 1.70
N THR A 37 3.07 7.63 1.45
CA THR A 37 4.18 6.70 1.14
C THR A 37 4.97 6.29 2.38
N THR A 38 4.54 6.75 3.54
CA THR A 38 5.12 6.42 4.84
C THR A 38 4.01 5.99 5.79
N VAL A 39 4.29 4.98 6.59
CA VAL A 39 3.37 4.47 7.60
C VAL A 39 4.13 4.19 8.88
N ALA A 40 3.57 4.56 10.02
CA ALA A 40 4.13 4.22 11.32
C ALA A 40 3.82 2.76 11.65
N ASP A 41 4.79 2.02 12.16
CA ASP A 41 4.52 0.69 12.72
C ASP A 41 3.89 0.78 14.12
N ALA A 42 3.66 -0.36 14.76
CA ALA A 42 3.12 -0.45 16.13
C ALA A 42 4.01 0.26 17.18
N ASP A 43 5.32 0.31 16.98
CA ASP A 43 6.26 1.08 17.82
C ASP A 43 6.25 2.59 17.51
N GLY A 44 5.43 3.04 16.56
CA GLY A 44 5.34 4.45 16.14
C GLY A 44 6.47 4.89 15.23
N ILE A 45 7.30 3.97 14.74
CA ILE A 45 8.43 4.29 13.88
C ILE A 45 7.94 4.46 12.43
N PRO A 46 8.18 5.61 11.78
CA PRO A 46 7.78 5.82 10.40
C PRO A 46 8.66 4.98 9.46
N HIS A 47 8.01 4.07 8.73
CA HIS A 47 8.63 3.30 7.65
C HIS A 47 8.19 3.82 6.30
N ARG A 48 9.16 4.00 5.40
CA ARG A 48 8.88 4.26 4.00
C ARG A 48 8.43 2.97 3.32
N LEU A 49 7.29 3.03 2.66
CA LEU A 49 6.74 1.96 1.85
C LEU A 49 7.51 1.82 0.52
N ALA A 50 7.38 0.66 -0.11
CA ALA A 50 7.88 0.46 -1.46
C ALA A 50 7.15 1.38 -2.46
N THR A 51 7.76 1.64 -3.62
CA THR A 51 7.26 2.62 -4.62
C THR A 51 5.87 2.26 -5.18
N ASP A 52 5.50 1.00 -5.10
CA ASP A 52 4.23 0.39 -5.49
C ASP A 52 3.24 0.27 -4.32
N CYS A 53 3.62 0.69 -3.11
CA CYS A 53 2.83 0.55 -1.89
C CYS A 53 2.46 1.91 -1.30
N TYR A 54 1.22 2.05 -0.85
CA TYR A 54 0.67 3.29 -0.30
C TYR A 54 -0.20 3.01 0.92
N ALA A 55 -0.05 3.79 1.98
CA ALA A 55 -0.87 3.71 3.17
C ALA A 55 -2.10 4.63 3.06
N LEU A 56 -3.26 4.13 3.45
CA LEU A 56 -4.47 4.93 3.63
C LEU A 56 -5.07 4.60 4.99
N THR A 57 -5.27 5.65 5.80
CA THR A 57 -6.06 5.53 7.03
C THR A 57 -7.51 5.83 6.70
N SER A 58 -8.38 4.84 6.84
CA SER A 58 -9.79 4.97 6.49
C SER A 58 -10.67 4.23 7.48
N VAL A 59 -11.92 4.67 7.60
CA VAL A 59 -12.98 3.94 8.32
C VAL A 59 -13.72 2.95 7.42
N GLN A 60 -13.39 2.94 6.13
CA GLN A 60 -13.97 2.05 5.14
C GLN A 60 -13.36 0.65 5.25
N GLU A 61 -14.05 -0.33 4.69
CA GLU A 61 -13.54 -1.70 4.60
C GLU A 61 -12.48 -1.84 3.51
N LYS A 62 -11.68 -2.91 3.60
CA LYS A 62 -10.61 -3.24 2.65
C LYS A 62 -11.06 -3.13 1.18
N SER A 63 -12.22 -3.70 0.85
CA SER A 63 -12.73 -3.71 -0.53
C SER A 63 -13.15 -2.35 -1.07
N ASP A 64 -13.53 -1.40 -0.21
CA ASP A 64 -13.80 -0.02 -0.62
C ASP A 64 -12.50 0.74 -0.87
N VAL A 65 -11.48 0.51 -0.02
CA VAL A 65 -10.14 1.07 -0.22
C VAL A 65 -9.51 0.56 -1.52
N GLU A 66 -9.66 -0.73 -1.83
CA GLU A 66 -9.20 -1.32 -3.11
C GLU A 66 -9.91 -0.66 -4.30
N ARG A 67 -11.23 -0.54 -4.25
CA ARG A 67 -12.01 0.12 -5.31
C ARG A 67 -11.61 1.59 -5.50
N LEU A 68 -11.38 2.32 -4.41
CA LEU A 68 -10.91 3.70 -4.46
C LEU A 68 -9.54 3.79 -5.13
N ALA A 69 -8.60 2.93 -4.73
CA ALA A 69 -7.27 2.87 -5.31
C ALA A 69 -7.30 2.52 -6.81
N GLN A 70 -8.15 1.56 -7.21
CA GLN A 70 -8.35 1.18 -8.62
C GLN A 70 -8.95 2.33 -9.43
N ALA A 71 -9.95 3.03 -8.90
CA ALA A 71 -10.58 4.16 -9.56
C ALA A 71 -9.60 5.34 -9.78
N LEU A 72 -8.80 5.66 -8.75
CA LEU A 72 -7.74 6.68 -8.86
C LEU A 72 -6.68 6.26 -9.90
N GLY A 73 -6.33 4.98 -9.90
CA GLY A 73 -5.40 4.44 -10.88
C GLY A 73 -5.92 4.48 -12.31
N GLN A 74 -7.20 4.17 -12.52
CA GLN A 74 -7.84 4.32 -13.82
C GLN A 74 -7.89 5.77 -14.28
N GLN A 75 -8.15 6.71 -13.37
CA GLN A 75 -8.16 8.13 -13.70
C GLN A 75 -6.77 8.64 -14.12
N ALA A 76 -5.72 8.24 -13.40
CA ALA A 76 -4.35 8.70 -13.66
C ALA A 76 -3.67 7.99 -14.84
N LEU A 77 -3.87 6.67 -14.95
CA LEU A 77 -3.17 5.82 -15.93
C LEU A 77 -4.00 5.55 -17.19
N GLY A 78 -5.31 5.84 -17.18
CA GLY A 78 -6.25 5.44 -18.24
C GLY A 78 -6.57 3.94 -18.27
N GLN A 79 -5.97 3.15 -17.38
CA GLN A 79 -6.20 1.71 -17.23
C GLN A 79 -6.43 1.37 -15.76
N MET A 80 -7.26 0.38 -15.47
CA MET A 80 -7.54 -0.03 -14.09
C MET A 80 -6.38 -0.89 -13.56
N PRO A 81 -5.50 -0.38 -12.67
CA PRO A 81 -4.42 -1.19 -12.13
C PRO A 81 -4.99 -2.21 -11.14
N GLN A 82 -4.26 -3.29 -10.91
CA GLN A 82 -4.59 -4.19 -9.82
C GLN A 82 -4.11 -3.57 -8.51
N ALA A 83 -5.05 -3.32 -7.60
CA ALA A 83 -4.76 -2.83 -6.27
C ALA A 83 -5.21 -3.88 -5.25
N GLU A 84 -4.30 -4.24 -4.36
CA GLU A 84 -4.52 -5.18 -3.25
C GLU A 84 -4.31 -4.43 -1.95
N ALA A 85 -5.35 -4.35 -1.10
CA ALA A 85 -5.23 -3.72 0.21
C ALA A 85 -4.91 -4.77 1.28
N LEU A 86 -4.08 -4.42 2.24
CA LEU A 86 -3.67 -5.26 3.36
C LEU A 86 -3.80 -4.43 4.62
N LEU A 87 -4.05 -5.04 5.77
CA LEU A 87 -3.94 -4.30 7.03
C LEU A 87 -2.46 -3.94 7.28
N CYS A 88 -2.21 -2.79 7.88
CA CYS A 88 -0.85 -2.37 8.20
C CYS A 88 -0.10 -3.42 9.04
N ASP A 89 -0.77 -4.06 10.00
CA ASP A 89 -0.19 -5.16 10.79
C ASP A 89 0.20 -6.37 9.93
N GLU A 90 -0.69 -6.79 9.03
CA GLU A 90 -0.43 -7.92 8.11
C GLU A 90 0.77 -7.63 7.21
N TYR A 91 0.85 -6.40 6.67
CA TYR A 91 1.96 -5.97 5.82
C TYR A 91 3.29 -6.03 6.58
N PHE A 92 3.36 -5.48 7.79
CA PHE A 92 4.58 -5.50 8.59
C PHE A 92 4.96 -6.90 9.06
N THR A 93 3.98 -7.75 9.37
CA THR A 93 4.19 -9.16 9.71
C THR A 93 4.77 -9.93 8.52
N ALA A 94 4.19 -9.78 7.33
CA ALA A 94 4.71 -10.38 6.10
C ALA A 94 6.13 -9.85 5.76
N LEU A 95 6.37 -8.54 5.93
CA LEU A 95 7.68 -7.94 5.69
C LEU A 95 8.75 -8.47 6.66
N ARG A 96 8.41 -8.65 7.94
CA ARG A 96 9.29 -9.27 8.94
C ARG A 96 9.60 -10.72 8.58
N GLN A 97 8.59 -11.49 8.19
CA GLN A 97 8.76 -12.89 7.77
C GLN A 97 9.66 -12.98 6.53
N ALA A 98 9.43 -12.17 5.50
CA ALA A 98 10.24 -12.14 4.28
C ALA A 98 11.71 -11.78 4.57
N ARG A 99 11.96 -10.86 5.50
CA ARG A 99 13.33 -10.51 5.94
C ARG A 99 13.99 -11.64 6.73
N ALA A 100 13.24 -12.40 7.51
CA ALA A 100 13.75 -13.55 8.25
C ALA A 100 14.13 -14.71 7.30
N THR A 101 13.31 -15.00 6.28
CA THR A 101 13.64 -15.99 5.25
C THR A 101 14.83 -15.59 4.39
N ALA A 102 14.96 -14.31 4.02
CA ALA A 102 16.11 -13.82 3.27
C ALA A 102 17.44 -13.94 4.06
N ARG A 103 17.39 -13.83 5.39
CA ARG A 103 18.55 -14.05 6.27
C ARG A 103 18.86 -15.52 6.54
N GLY A 104 17.87 -16.41 6.42
CA GLY A 104 18.04 -17.85 6.61
C GLY A 104 18.69 -18.58 5.43
N HIS A 105 18.70 -18.00 4.23
CA HIS A 105 19.25 -18.65 3.03
C HIS A 105 20.75 -18.41 2.79
N GLY A 106 21.45 -17.80 3.75
CA GLY A 106 22.89 -17.50 3.70
C GLY A 106 23.78 -18.46 4.50
N HIS A 107 23.33 -19.68 4.79
CA HIS A 107 24.15 -20.68 5.48
C HIS A 107 23.91 -22.06 4.85
N ASN A 108 24.56 -22.31 3.72
CA ASN A 108 25.00 -23.67 3.41
C ASN A 108 26.46 -23.61 2.98
N ALA A 109 27.24 -24.43 3.68
CA ALA A 109 28.68 -24.54 3.65
C ALA A 109 29.19 -25.27 2.40
#